data_AF-A0A8T3KME8-F1
#
_entry.id   AF-A0A8T3KME8-F1
#
_cell.length_a   1.000
_cell.length_b   1.000
_cell.length_c   1.000
_cell.angle_alpha   90.00
_cell.angle_beta   90.00
_cell.angle_gamma   90.00
#
_symmetry.space_group_name_H-M   'P 1'
#
loop_
_entity.id
_entity.type
_entity.pdbx_description
1 polymer ?
#
loop_
_entity_poly.entity_id
_entity_poly.type
_entity_poly.pdbx_seq_one_letter_code
_entity_poly.pdbx_strand_id
1 'polypeptide(L)'
;MHFTEQEWVEFVNGRTEERKRRAMEEHLYECGECMETFLSCITKRHIESAENTLSPEFTRNVMAKVEWGERKKETSVGRYNAFCYYAAAACITIMLMGAGVFEGLAKTIPHISKLQVDNKDVIRLETGDLVKFGWSDTLMDKTLSVFDAIKPKEVLP
;
A
#
# COMPACT_ATOMS: atom_id res chain seq x y z
N MET A 1 -38.20 -1.06 -2.59
CA MET A 1 -38.80 -1.17 -1.24
C MET A 1 -37.67 -0.87 -0.28
N HIS A 2 -37.82 0.14 0.58
CA HIS A 2 -36.74 0.65 1.45
C HIS A 2 -37.09 0.42 2.91
N PHE A 3 -36.06 0.33 3.75
CA PHE A 3 -36.23 0.26 5.21
C PHE A 3 -36.23 1.66 5.80
N THR A 4 -37.03 1.84 6.84
CA THR A 4 -37.20 3.12 7.54
C THR A 4 -36.01 3.43 8.44
N GLU A 5 -35.83 4.71 8.81
CA GLU A 5 -34.76 5.14 9.72
C GLU A 5 -34.83 4.42 11.07
N GLN A 6 -36.04 4.18 11.61
CA GLN A 6 -36.23 3.45 12.87
C GLN A 6 -35.72 2.00 12.79
N GLU A 7 -35.96 1.33 11.67
CA GLU A 7 -35.46 -0.04 11.46
C GLU A 7 -33.93 -0.06 11.37
N TRP A 8 -33.31 0.95 10.74
CA TRP A 8 -31.85 1.09 10.75
C TRP A 8 -31.30 1.37 12.15
N VAL A 9 -31.99 2.18 12.96
CA VAL A 9 -31.61 2.41 14.35
C VAL A 9 -31.66 1.12 15.17
N GLU A 10 -32.69 0.29 15.01
CA GLU A 10 -32.76 -1.03 15.63
C GLU A 10 -31.65 -1.97 15.16
N PHE A 11 -31.33 -1.93 13.87
CA PHE A 11 -30.25 -2.70 13.24
C PHE A 11 -28.89 -2.35 13.86
N VAL A 12 -28.54 -1.06 13.92
CA VAL A 12 -27.26 -0.61 14.52
C VAL A 12 -27.24 -0.89 16.03
N ASN A 13 -28.41 -0.94 16.69
CA ASN A 13 -28.53 -1.31 18.11
C ASN A 13 -28.50 -2.82 18.37
N GLY A 14 -28.39 -3.66 17.33
CA GLY A 14 -28.39 -5.12 17.46
C GLY A 14 -29.73 -5.70 17.93
N ARG A 15 -30.83 -4.97 17.77
CA ARG A 15 -32.19 -5.39 18.21
C ARG A 15 -33.02 -6.02 17.09
N THR A 16 -32.44 -6.18 15.90
CA THR A 16 -33.11 -6.75 14.73
C THR A 16 -32.97 -8.28 14.71
N GLU A 17 -34.07 -8.97 14.43
CA GLU A 17 -34.08 -10.42 14.21
C GLU A 17 -33.10 -10.83 13.09
N GLU A 18 -32.39 -11.93 13.28
CA GLU A 18 -31.38 -12.46 12.35
C GLU A 18 -31.84 -12.55 10.89
N ARG A 19 -33.08 -12.99 10.66
CA ARG A 19 -33.66 -13.10 9.32
C ARG A 19 -33.86 -11.72 8.67
N LYS A 20 -34.34 -10.75 9.43
CA LYS A 20 -34.55 -9.37 8.97
C LYS A 20 -33.22 -8.64 8.79
N ARG A 21 -32.26 -8.88 9.68
CA ARG A 21 -30.89 -8.36 9.60
C ARG A 21 -30.21 -8.74 8.28
N ARG A 22 -30.30 -10.01 7.88
CA ARG A 22 -29.77 -10.48 6.59
C ARG A 22 -30.39 -9.78 5.38
N ALA A 23 -31.71 -9.62 5.37
CA ALA A 23 -32.41 -8.92 4.29
C ALA A 23 -32.03 -7.43 4.21
N MET A 24 -31.80 -6.79 5.37
CA MET A 24 -31.32 -5.42 5.43
C MET A 24 -29.89 -5.29 4.92
N GLU A 25 -29.00 -6.23 5.27
CA GLU A 25 -27.62 -6.27 4.75
C GLU A 25 -27.57 -6.46 3.24
N GLU A 26 -28.34 -7.41 2.71
CA GLU A 26 -28.46 -7.64 1.26
C GLU A 26 -28.93 -6.36 0.54
N HIS A 27 -29.90 -5.65 1.10
CA HIS A 27 -30.40 -4.40 0.54
C HIS A 27 -29.36 -3.28 0.53
N LEU A 28 -28.47 -3.21 1.53
CA LEU A 28 -27.39 -2.20 1.56
C LEU A 28 -26.40 -2.37 0.39
N TYR A 29 -26.19 -3.58 -0.12
CA TYR A 29 -25.32 -3.81 -1.27
C TYR A 29 -25.88 -3.27 -2.58
N GLU A 30 -27.21 -3.17 -2.69
CA GLU A 30 -27.89 -2.84 -3.94
C GLU A 30 -28.51 -1.43 -3.95
N CYS A 31 -28.65 -0.80 -2.77
CA CYS A 31 -29.41 0.44 -2.61
C CYS A 31 -28.62 1.57 -1.93
N GLY A 32 -28.21 2.56 -2.72
CA GLY A 32 -27.47 3.73 -2.23
C GLY A 32 -28.26 4.60 -1.25
N GLU A 33 -29.57 4.78 -1.44
CA GLU A 33 -30.40 5.60 -0.54
C GLU A 33 -30.48 5.00 0.87
N CYS A 34 -30.60 3.68 0.97
CA CYS A 34 -30.58 2.98 2.24
C CYS A 34 -29.19 2.98 2.88
N MET A 35 -28.12 2.94 2.09
CA MET A 35 -26.75 3.10 2.58
C MET A 35 -26.55 4.47 3.23
N GLU A 36 -26.96 5.55 2.57
CA GLU A 36 -26.85 6.91 3.13
C GLU A 36 -27.64 7.05 4.44
N THR A 37 -28.86 6.54 4.46
CA THR A 37 -29.71 6.55 5.67
C THR A 37 -29.04 5.77 6.81
N PHE A 38 -28.52 4.58 6.54
CA PHE A 38 -27.79 3.75 7.50
C PHE A 38 -26.53 4.44 8.05
N LEU A 39 -25.71 5.04 7.18
CA LEU A 39 -24.51 5.78 7.57
C LEU A 39 -24.88 6.95 8.49
N SER A 40 -25.97 7.66 8.18
CA SER A 40 -26.46 8.75 9.04
C SER A 40 -26.80 8.29 10.46
N CYS A 41 -27.41 7.09 10.60
CA CYS A 41 -27.74 6.51 11.91
C CYS A 41 -26.48 6.17 12.71
N ILE A 42 -25.43 5.66 12.06
CA ILE A 42 -24.14 5.38 12.71
C ILE A 42 -23.49 6.69 13.13
N THR A 43 -23.37 7.66 12.22
CA THR A 43 -22.72 8.94 12.49
C THR A 43 -23.36 9.67 13.67
N LYS A 44 -24.69 9.74 13.74
CA LYS A 44 -25.41 10.34 14.88
C LYS A 44 -25.00 9.71 16.21
N ARG A 45 -24.99 8.37 16.30
CA ARG A 45 -24.55 7.65 17.51
C ARG A 45 -23.10 7.97 17.87
N HIS A 46 -22.20 7.99 16.89
CA HIS A 46 -20.79 8.25 17.14
C HIS A 46 -20.57 9.67 17.66
N ILE A 47 -21.32 10.66 17.17
CA ILE A 47 -21.28 12.04 17.67
C ILE A 47 -21.75 12.09 19.13
N GLU A 48 -22.91 11.50 19.44
CA GLU A 48 -23.44 11.46 20.82
C GLU A 48 -22.48 10.73 21.78
N SER A 49 -21.85 9.64 21.33
CA SER A 49 -20.87 8.91 22.13
C SER A 49 -19.58 9.72 22.31
N ALA A 50 -19.15 10.45 21.28
CA ALA A 50 -17.95 11.29 21.33
C ALA A 50 -18.16 12.47 22.28
N GLU A 51 -19.32 13.12 22.28
CA GLU A 51 -19.63 14.19 23.23
C GLU A 51 -19.55 13.72 24.69
N ASN A 52 -19.94 12.48 24.97
CA ASN A 52 -19.87 11.91 26.32
C ASN A 52 -18.46 11.45 26.73
N THR A 53 -17.56 11.21 25.77
CA THR A 53 -16.24 10.59 26.02
C THR A 53 -15.10 11.60 25.90
N LEU A 54 -15.24 12.60 25.04
CA LEU A 54 -14.18 13.55 24.74
C LEU A 54 -14.20 14.69 25.77
N SER A 55 -13.05 14.89 26.42
CA SER A 55 -12.81 16.10 27.19
C SER A 55 -12.85 17.32 26.26
N PRO A 56 -13.34 18.50 26.70
CA PRO A 56 -13.27 19.74 25.93
C PRO A 56 -11.85 20.10 25.45
N GLU A 57 -10.84 19.58 26.15
CA GLU A 57 -9.42 19.79 25.88
C GLU A 57 -8.82 18.73 24.93
N PHE A 58 -9.62 17.77 24.45
CA PHE A 58 -9.15 16.69 23.58
C PHE A 58 -8.43 17.22 22.34
N THR A 59 -9.07 18.12 21.59
CA THR A 59 -8.49 18.72 20.39
C THR A 59 -7.19 19.45 20.71
N ARG A 60 -7.16 20.23 21.80
CA ARG A 60 -5.95 20.94 22.23
C ARG A 60 -4.80 19.97 22.54
N ASN A 61 -5.10 18.88 23.26
CA ASN A 61 -4.11 17.88 23.67
C ASN A 61 -3.58 17.07 22.47
N VAL A 62 -4.44 16.74 21.50
CA VAL A 62 -4.03 16.07 20.27
C VAL A 62 -3.14 17.00 19.43
N MET A 63 -3.54 18.25 19.22
CA MET A 63 -2.75 19.23 18.46
C MET A 63 -1.37 19.48 19.10
N ALA A 64 -1.32 19.63 20.43
CA ALA A 64 -0.06 19.79 21.15
C ALA A 64 0.89 18.58 21.01
N LYS A 65 0.35 17.35 20.92
CA LYS A 65 1.14 16.14 20.69
C LYS A 65 1.68 16.05 19.25
N VAL A 66 0.93 16.54 18.27
CA VAL A 66 1.37 16.58 16.87
C VAL A 66 2.50 17.60 16.71
N GLU A 67 2.39 18.78 17.30
CA GLU A 67 3.45 19.81 17.28
C GLU A 67 4.73 19.37 18.03
N TRP A 68 4.60 18.53 19.07
CA TRP A 68 5.75 17.99 19.80
C TRP A 68 6.55 16.98 18.97
N GLY A 69 5.91 16.28 18.02
CA GLY A 69 6.57 15.32 17.12
C GLY A 69 7.58 15.96 16.16
N GLU A 70 7.39 17.23 15.82
CA GLU A 70 8.27 17.98 14.90
C GLU A 70 9.50 18.59 15.60
N ARG A 71 9.54 18.56 16.93
CA ARG A 71 10.68 19.07 17.73
C ARG A 71 11.50 17.97 18.38
N LYS A 72 11.74 16.86 17.67
CA LYS A 72 12.91 16.03 18.00
C LYS A 72 14.14 16.71 17.42
N LYS A 73 14.87 17.44 18.27
CA LYS A 73 16.27 17.83 18.01
C LYS A 73 16.97 16.59 17.46
N GLU A 74 17.47 16.70 16.24
CA GLU A 74 18.47 15.78 15.72
C GLU A 74 19.65 15.80 16.70
N THR A 75 19.70 14.80 17.58
CA THR A 75 20.96 14.47 18.21
C THR A 75 21.80 13.86 17.10
N SER A 76 22.94 14.49 16.83
CA SER A 76 23.97 14.04 15.91
C SER A 76 24.39 12.60 16.26
N VAL A 77 23.68 11.62 15.73
CA VAL A 77 24.01 10.18 15.79
C VAL A 77 23.90 9.58 14.38
N GLY A 78 24.29 10.33 13.34
CA GLY A 78 24.10 9.93 11.95
C GLY A 78 25.28 9.22 11.29
N ARG A 79 26.51 9.40 11.79
CA ARG A 79 27.71 8.93 11.05
C ARG A 79 28.38 7.68 11.61
N TYR A 80 28.52 7.58 12.94
CA TYR A 80 29.23 6.42 13.55
C TYR A 80 28.45 5.11 13.39
N ASN A 81 27.13 5.17 13.51
CA ASN A 81 26.26 3.99 13.33
C ASN A 81 26.29 3.47 11.88
N ALA A 82 26.29 4.36 10.89
CA ALA A 82 26.34 3.96 9.48
C ALA A 82 27.64 3.22 9.13
N PHE A 83 28.78 3.65 9.67
CA PHE A 83 30.06 2.93 9.51
C PHE A 83 30.03 1.56 10.18
N CYS A 84 29.45 1.43 11.37
CA CYS A 84 29.31 0.13 12.04
C CYS A 84 28.40 -0.84 11.27
N TYR A 85 27.26 -0.36 10.75
CA TYR A 85 26.37 -1.18 9.93
C TYR A 85 27.04 -1.62 8.62
N TYR A 86 27.77 -0.72 7.96
CA TYR A 86 28.53 -1.04 6.75
C TYR A 86 29.66 -2.04 7.05
N ALA A 87 30.39 -1.87 8.16
CA ALA A 87 31.41 -2.82 8.59
C ALA A 87 30.83 -4.20 8.88
N ALA A 88 29.70 -4.29 9.58
CA ALA A 88 29.02 -5.56 9.83
C ALA A 88 28.61 -6.26 8.52
N ALA A 89 28.01 -5.52 7.58
CA ALA A 89 27.61 -6.07 6.27
C ALA A 89 28.82 -6.52 5.43
N ALA A 90 29.92 -5.74 5.43
CA ALA A 90 31.15 -6.10 4.73
C ALA A 90 31.79 -7.38 5.31
N CYS A 91 31.84 -7.49 6.65
CA CYS A 91 32.34 -8.70 7.31
C CYS A 91 31.52 -9.93 6.94
N ILE A 92 30.18 -9.83 6.94
CA ILE A 92 29.29 -10.93 6.52
C ILE A 92 29.59 -11.33 5.06
N THR A 93 29.75 -10.36 4.17
CA THR A 93 30.03 -10.61 2.75
C THR A 93 31.37 -11.34 2.55
N ILE A 94 32.42 -10.86 3.21
CA ILE A 94 33.75 -11.50 3.17
C ILE A 94 33.70 -12.91 3.74
N MET A 95 32.96 -13.11 4.84
CA MET A 95 32.81 -14.42 5.46
C MET A 95 32.05 -15.39 4.55
N LEU A 96 30.98 -14.93 3.88
CA LEU A 96 30.22 -15.74 2.92
C LEU A 96 31.04 -16.07 1.65
N MET A 97 31.84 -15.12 1.16
CA MET A 97 32.74 -15.33 0.02
C MET A 97 33.88 -16.29 0.37
N GLY A 98 34.54 -16.08 1.51
CA GLY A 98 35.64 -16.93 1.99
C GLY A 98 35.20 -18.33 2.42
N ALA A 99 33.99 -18.48 2.94
CA ALA A 99 33.43 -19.78 3.32
C ALA A 99 32.93 -20.60 2.13
N GLY A 100 32.97 -20.08 0.89
CA GLY A 100 32.57 -20.82 -0.31
C GLY A 100 31.06 -21.08 -0.40
N VAL A 101 30.23 -20.35 0.35
CA VAL A 101 28.75 -20.50 0.33
C VAL A 101 28.20 -20.26 -1.08
N PHE A 102 28.78 -19.29 -1.81
CA PHE A 102 28.42 -19.02 -3.21
C PHE A 102 28.83 -20.14 -4.18
N GLU A 103 29.92 -20.86 -3.89
CA GLU A 103 30.33 -22.03 -4.68
C GLU A 103 29.35 -23.20 -4.44
N GLY A 104 28.87 -23.37 -3.21
CA GLY A 104 27.80 -24.31 -2.86
C GLY A 104 26.47 -23.99 -3.54
N LEU A 105 26.09 -22.71 -3.62
CA LEU A 105 24.93 -22.26 -4.39
C LEU A 105 25.13 -22.49 -5.90
N ALA A 106 26.27 -22.12 -6.47
CA ALA A 106 26.56 -22.32 -7.89
C ALA A 106 26.54 -23.79 -8.31
N LYS A 107 26.95 -24.71 -7.42
CA LYS A 107 26.89 -26.16 -7.64
C LYS A 107 25.48 -26.75 -7.48
N THR A 108 24.60 -26.12 -6.68
CA THR A 108 23.21 -26.55 -6.50
C THR A 108 22.26 -25.97 -7.55
N ILE A 109 22.57 -24.80 -8.13
CA ILE A 109 21.82 -24.21 -9.26
C ILE A 109 21.55 -25.21 -10.40
N PRO A 110 22.52 -25.96 -10.96
CA PRO A 110 22.25 -26.92 -12.05
C PRO A 110 21.32 -28.06 -11.64
N HIS A 111 21.11 -28.30 -10.35
CA HIS A 111 20.17 -29.30 -9.85
C HIS A 111 18.73 -28.77 -9.75
N ILE A 112 18.58 -27.46 -9.56
CA ILE A 112 17.28 -26.75 -9.51
C ILE A 112 16.85 -26.38 -10.93
N SER A 113 17.79 -26.07 -11.84
CA SER A 113 17.48 -25.85 -13.27
C SER A 113 16.87 -27.10 -13.92
N LYS A 114 17.29 -28.31 -13.51
CA LYS A 114 16.70 -29.57 -13.98
C LYS A 114 15.25 -29.79 -13.52
N LEU A 115 14.78 -29.04 -12.52
CA LEU A 115 13.41 -29.12 -12.00
C LEU A 115 12.49 -28.00 -12.51
N GLN A 116 13.01 -27.04 -13.30
CA GLN A 116 12.21 -25.99 -13.95
C GLN A 116 12.66 -25.75 -15.41
N VAL A 117 12.52 -26.77 -16.26
CA VAL A 117 12.42 -26.59 -17.71
C VAL A 117 11.04 -27.05 -18.16
N ASP A 118 10.02 -26.29 -17.77
CA ASP A 118 8.76 -26.16 -18.52
C ASP A 118 8.12 -24.79 -18.25
N ASN A 119 8.93 -23.74 -18.35
CA ASN A 119 8.42 -22.43 -18.70
C ASN A 119 9.53 -21.74 -19.50
N LYS A 120 9.19 -21.39 -20.73
CA LYS A 120 10.09 -20.70 -21.63
C LYS A 120 10.40 -19.34 -21.00
N ASP A 121 11.70 -19.05 -20.98
CA ASP A 121 12.32 -17.76 -20.75
C ASP A 121 12.79 -17.48 -19.32
N VAL A 122 14.04 -16.98 -19.23
CA VAL A 122 14.83 -16.56 -18.05
C VAL A 122 15.73 -17.72 -17.55
N ILE A 123 17.06 -17.81 -17.73
CA ILE A 123 18.17 -16.85 -17.94
C ILE A 123 19.39 -17.59 -18.52
N ARG A 124 20.03 -17.06 -19.57
CA ARG A 124 21.46 -17.31 -19.84
C ARG A 124 22.17 -15.96 -19.94
N LEU A 125 22.96 -15.64 -18.92
CA LEU A 125 23.96 -14.57 -18.97
C LEU A 125 25.12 -15.06 -19.83
N GLU A 126 25.14 -14.67 -21.10
CA GLU A 126 26.39 -14.50 -21.84
C GLU A 126 26.27 -13.18 -22.63
N THR A 127 27.16 -12.25 -22.28
CA THR A 127 27.70 -11.18 -23.13
C THR A 127 26.74 -10.49 -24.10
N GLY A 128 26.34 -9.28 -23.75
CA GLY A 128 26.02 -8.23 -24.72
C GLY A 128 24.70 -8.40 -25.48
N ASP A 129 23.58 -8.20 -24.81
CA ASP A 129 22.55 -7.30 -25.37
C ASP A 129 21.61 -6.81 -24.27
N LEU A 130 21.14 -5.58 -24.46
CA LEU A 130 20.44 -4.77 -23.45
C LEU A 130 19.22 -5.47 -22.86
N VAL A 131 19.06 -5.33 -21.54
CA VAL A 131 17.93 -5.85 -20.79
C VAL A 131 16.63 -5.23 -21.32
N LYS A 132 15.83 -6.01 -22.06
CA LYS A 132 14.48 -5.61 -22.49
C LYS A 132 13.51 -5.68 -21.32
N PHE A 133 13.62 -4.68 -20.48
CA PHE A 133 12.69 -4.38 -19.41
C PHE A 133 11.44 -3.74 -20.05
N GLY A 134 10.39 -4.50 -20.33
CA GLY A 134 9.18 -4.04 -21.06
C GLY A 134 8.44 -2.83 -20.48
N TRP A 135 8.83 -2.34 -19.30
CA TRP A 135 8.38 -1.05 -18.76
C TRP A 135 9.03 0.16 -19.46
N SER A 136 10.23 0.03 -20.05
CA SER A 136 10.87 1.11 -20.83
C SER A 136 10.11 1.40 -22.12
N ASP A 137 9.72 0.34 -22.84
CA ASP A 137 8.96 0.46 -24.09
C ASP A 137 7.59 1.11 -23.81
N THR A 138 6.94 0.69 -22.72
CA THR A 138 5.65 1.25 -22.28
C THR A 138 5.75 2.72 -21.85
N LEU A 139 6.86 3.13 -21.24
CA LEU A 139 7.12 4.53 -20.88
C LEU A 139 7.37 5.38 -22.13
N MET A 140 8.14 4.86 -23.09
CA MET A 140 8.49 5.60 -24.30
C MET A 140 7.26 5.89 -25.17
N ASP A 141 6.37 4.91 -25.35
CA ASP A 141 5.10 5.13 -26.08
C ASP A 141 4.20 6.17 -25.39
N LYS A 142 4.17 6.17 -24.05
CA LYS A 142 3.43 7.18 -23.28
C LYS A 142 4.05 8.57 -23.40
N THR A 143 5.37 8.68 -23.48
CA THR A 143 6.05 9.97 -23.69
C THR A 143 5.86 10.49 -25.11
N LEU A 144 5.94 9.63 -26.13
CA LEU A 144 5.79 10.02 -27.53
C LEU A 144 4.38 10.52 -27.84
N SER A 145 3.34 9.85 -27.32
CA SER A 145 1.94 10.30 -27.49
C SER A 145 1.66 11.67 -26.86
N VAL A 146 2.25 11.96 -25.70
CA VAL A 146 2.13 13.29 -25.06
C VAL A 146 2.90 14.34 -25.86
N PHE A 147 4.06 13.99 -26.43
CA PHE A 147 4.85 14.92 -27.24
C PHE A 147 4.17 15.26 -28.57
N ASP A 148 3.55 14.28 -29.25
CA ASP A 148 2.77 14.53 -30.47
C ASP A 148 1.50 15.35 -30.21
N ALA A 149 0.88 15.20 -29.03
CA ALA A 149 -0.25 16.04 -28.62
C ALA A 149 0.12 17.52 -28.41
N ILE A 150 1.42 17.84 -28.22
CA ILE A 150 1.91 19.20 -27.93
C ILE A 150 2.47 19.88 -29.20
N LYS A 151 2.62 19.18 -30.32
CA LYS A 151 3.08 19.83 -31.57
C LYS A 151 2.04 20.87 -32.05
N PRO A 152 2.38 22.17 -32.08
CA PRO A 152 1.50 23.16 -32.69
C PRO A 152 1.38 22.89 -34.19
N LYS A 153 0.18 23.05 -34.75
CA LYS A 153 -0.05 23.03 -36.20
C LYS A 153 0.86 24.06 -36.85
N GLU A 154 1.90 23.61 -37.54
CA GLU A 154 2.67 24.46 -38.43
C GLU A 154 1.77 24.85 -39.60
N VAL A 155 1.37 26.13 -39.60
CA VAL A 155 0.74 26.80 -40.73
C VAL A 155 1.85 27.02 -41.75
N LEU A 156 1.82 26.29 -42.86
CA LEU A 156 2.62 26.61 -44.05
C LEU A 156 1.78 27.41 -45.06
N PRO A 157 2.40 28.36 -45.76
CA PRO A 157 1.76 29.43 -46.54
C PRO A 157 1.13 28.99 -47.87
#